data_AF-B5Z8S1-F1
#
_entry.id   AF-B5Z8S1-F1
#
_cell.length_a   1.000
_cell.length_b   1.000
_cell.length_c   1.000
_cell.angle_alpha   90.00
_cell.angle_beta   90.00
_cell.angle_gamma   90.00
#
_symmetry.space_group_name_H-M   'P 1'
#
loop_
_entity.id
_entity.type
_entity.pdbx_description
1 polymer ?
#
loop_
_entity_poly.entity_id
_entity_poly.type
_entity_poly.pdbx_seq_one_letter_code
_entity_poly.pdbx_strand_id
1 'polypeptide(L)' 'MLETPFTLPSFKGEQISLFSLDFKAQFTSKNLKYPLKNLRLKTLFSGSLNEATDSFFSLSSEPKSVVLVYQKFL' A
#
# COMPACT_ATOMS: atom_id res chain seq x y z
N MET A 1 -4.41 0.65 11.14
CA MET A 1 -3.54 1.67 10.52
C MET A 1 -2.10 1.37 10.91
N LEU A 2 -1.14 1.64 10.03
CA LEU A 2 0.28 1.30 10.20
C LEU A 2 1.14 2.50 9.81
N GLU A 3 2.26 2.74 10.51
CA GLU A 3 3.28 3.69 10.09
C GLU A 3 4.25 3.02 9.11
N THR A 4 4.60 3.70 8.02
CA THR A 4 5.62 3.24 7.08
C THR A 4 7.05 3.41 7.65
N PRO A 5 8.01 2.50 7.35
CA PRO A 5 7.84 1.33 6.49
C PRO A 5 7.23 0.15 7.24
N PHE A 6 6.45 -0.67 6.53
CA PHE A 6 5.92 -1.93 7.05
C PHE A 6 5.91 -3.03 5.99
N THR A 7 5.85 -4.26 6.47
CA THR A 7 5.65 -5.49 5.68
C THR A 7 4.51 -6.27 6.30
N LEU A 8 3.57 -6.73 5.47
CA LEU A 8 2.42 -7.51 5.90
C LEU A 8 2.37 -8.84 5.15
N PRO A 9 1.93 -9.94 5.80
CA PRO A 9 1.64 -11.18 5.10
C PRO A 9 0.47 -11.00 4.14
N SER A 10 0.51 -11.72 3.02
CA SER A 10 -0.53 -11.76 2.01
C SER A 10 -0.55 -13.12 1.31
N PHE A 11 -1.41 -13.27 0.31
CA PHE A 11 -1.31 -14.37 -0.65
C PHE A 11 -1.48 -13.84 -2.07
N LYS A 12 -0.93 -14.57 -3.05
CA LYS A 12 -1.02 -14.18 -4.46
C LYS A 12 -2.49 -14.08 -4.89
N GLY A 13 -2.88 -12.92 -5.42
CA GLY A 13 -4.26 -12.62 -5.82
C GLY A 13 -5.09 -11.90 -4.76
N GLU A 14 -4.60 -11.74 -3.53
CA GLU A 14 -5.32 -11.03 -2.46
C GLU A 14 -5.54 -9.55 -2.85
N GLN A 15 -6.76 -9.04 -2.64
CA GLN A 15 -7.05 -7.63 -2.90
C GLN A 15 -6.58 -6.74 -1.76
N ILE A 16 -5.75 -5.76 -2.08
CA ILE A 16 -5.12 -4.82 -1.16
C ILE A 16 -5.54 -3.41 -1.52
N SER A 17 -6.06 -2.65 -0.56
CA SER A 17 -6.30 -1.22 -0.73
C SER A 17 -5.52 -0.42 0.31
N LEU A 18 -4.82 0.61 -0.16
CA LEU A 18 -3.96 1.49 0.63
C LEU A 18 -4.54 2.90 0.63
N PHE A 19 -4.79 3.44 1.83
CA PHE A 19 -5.35 4.77 2.02
C PHE A 19 -4.44 5.59 2.93
N SER A 20 -4.15 6.83 2.53
CA SER A 20 -3.44 7.81 3.36
C SER A 20 -4.11 9.17 3.25
N LEU A 21 -4.07 9.94 4.34
CA LEU A 21 -4.43 11.36 4.37
C LEU A 21 -3.21 12.27 4.19
N ASP A 22 -2.00 11.71 4.12
CA ASP A 22 -0.79 12.45 3.77
C ASP A 22 -0.64 12.52 2.24
N PHE A 23 -1.12 13.62 1.67
CA PHE A 23 -1.04 13.88 0.24
C PHE A 23 0.34 14.37 -0.23
N LYS A 24 1.30 14.56 0.70
CA LYS A 24 2.68 14.96 0.38
C LYS A 24 3.62 13.76 0.35
N ALA A 25 3.35 12.73 1.15
CA ALA A 25 4.13 11.50 1.19
C ALA A 25 4.20 10.81 -0.18
N GLN A 26 5.41 10.36 -0.53
CA GLN A 26 5.68 9.57 -1.72
C GLN A 26 5.82 8.11 -1.33
N PHE A 27 4.94 7.26 -1.83
CA PHE A 27 4.88 5.85 -1.46
C PHE A 27 5.58 4.96 -2.48
N THR A 28 6.29 3.94 -1.97
CA THR A 28 6.91 2.88 -2.76
C THR A 28 6.51 1.53 -2.22
N SER A 29 6.06 0.62 -3.08
CA SER A 29 5.58 -0.71 -2.69
C SER A 29 6.38 -1.83 -3.36
N LYS A 30 6.43 -2.99 -2.70
CA LYS A 30 6.90 -4.27 -3.29
C LYS A 30 5.80 -5.31 -3.26
N ASN A 31 5.84 -6.24 -4.21
CA ASN A 31 4.94 -7.38 -4.35
C ASN A 31 3.45 -7.01 -4.47
N LEU A 32 3.17 -5.86 -5.09
CA LEU A 32 1.85 -5.45 -5.52
C LEU A 32 1.82 -5.39 -7.05
N LYS A 33 0.72 -5.85 -7.65
CA LYS A 33 0.52 -5.92 -9.10
C LYS A 33 0.60 -4.55 -9.76
N TYR A 34 0.08 -3.53 -9.09
CA TYR A 34 0.24 -2.12 -9.48
C TYR A 34 1.25 -1.45 -8.53
N PRO A 35 2.56 -1.44 -8.87
CA PRO A 35 3.57 -0.94 -7.96
C PRO A 35 3.48 0.57 -7.80
N LEU A 36 3.48 1.02 -6.55
CA LEU A 36 3.75 2.41 -6.18
C LEU A 36 5.26 2.65 -6.34
N LYS A 37 5.64 3.66 -7.12
CA LYS A 37 7.04 4.06 -7.34
C LYS A 37 7.19 5.55 -7.05
N ASN A 38 7.55 5.90 -5.81
CA ASN A 38 7.56 7.28 -5.31
C ASN A 38 6.25 8.02 -5.64
N LEU A 39 5.13 7.31 -5.54
CA LEU A 39 3.83 7.82 -5.96
C LEU A 39 3.17 8.61 -4.84
N ARG A 40 2.72 9.83 -5.15
CA ARG A 40 1.80 10.57 -4.26
C ARG A 40 0.37 10.11 -4.52
N LEU A 41 -0.32 9.68 -3.47
CA LEU A 41 -1.75 9.38 -3.54
C LEU A 41 -2.52 10.69 -3.60
N LYS A 42 -2.86 11.19 -4.79
CA LYS A 42 -3.52 12.51 -4.96
C LYS A 42 -4.95 12.56 -4.42
N THR A 43 -5.57 11.40 -4.26
CA THR A 43 -6.90 11.23 -3.69
C THR A 43 -6.89 10.04 -2.75
N LEU A 44 -7.87 9.97 -1.84
CA LEU A 44 -7.96 8.90 -0.85
C LEU A 44 -7.95 7.52 -1.50
N PHE A 45 -8.65 7.35 -2.63
CA PHE A 45 -8.83 6.05 -3.30
C PHE A 45 -7.76 5.71 -4.33
N SER A 46 -6.73 6.55 -4.52
CA SER A 46 -5.69 6.32 -5.54
C SER A 46 -4.85 5.06 -5.32
N GLY A 47 -4.83 4.51 -4.10
CA GLY A 47 -4.14 3.25 -3.76
C GLY A 47 -5.07 2.04 -3.60
N SER A 48 -6.34 2.15 -4.02
CA SER A 48 -7.33 1.08 -3.89
C SER A 48 -7.26 0.04 -5.01
N LEU A 49 -7.88 -1.13 -4.78
CA LEU A 49 -8.03 -2.23 -5.75
C LEU A 49 -6.70 -2.74 -6.32
N ASN A 50 -5.65 -2.76 -5.49
CA ASN A 50 -4.40 -3.41 -5.82
C ASN A 50 -4.48 -4.92 -5.51
N GLU A 51 -3.49 -5.67 -5.96
CA GLU A 51 -3.46 -7.13 -5.82
C GLU A 51 -2.07 -7.56 -5.37
N ALA A 52 -1.99 -8.38 -4.31
CA ALA A 52 -0.72 -8.96 -3.88
C ALA A 52 -0.23 -10.00 -4.88
N THR A 53 1.08 -10.00 -5.17
CA THR A 53 1.69 -10.94 -6.12
C THR A 53 2.43 -12.09 -5.44
N ASP A 54 2.57 -12.04 -4.12
CA ASP A 54 3.38 -12.97 -3.31
C ASP A 54 2.74 -13.19 -1.92
N SER A 55 3.42 -14.00 -1.10
CA SER A 55 3.15 -14.31 0.31
C SER A 55 3.29 -13.11 1.27
N PHE A 56 3.77 -11.97 0.77
CA PHE A 56 3.82 -10.71 1.51
C PHE A 56 3.85 -9.53 0.55
N PHE A 57 3.50 -8.35 1.07
CA PHE A 57 3.78 -7.07 0.43
C PHE A 57 4.40 -6.10 1.42
N SER A 58 5.07 -5.06 0.91
CA SER A 58 5.63 -4.00 1.75
C SER A 58 5.36 -2.63 1.18
N LEU A 59 5.35 -1.64 2.08
CA LEU A 59 5.14 -0.25 1.75
C LEU A 59 6.11 0.62 2.55
N SER A 60 6.76 1.56 1.88
CA SER A 60 7.53 2.64 2.49
C SER A 60 7.04 3.99 1.98
N SER A 61 7.35 5.07 2.71
CA SER A 61 7.13 6.42 2.23
C SER A 61 8.18 7.41 2.71
N GLU A 62 8.31 8.51 1.98
CA GLU A 62 9.09 9.69 2.37
C GLU A 62 8.21 10.95 2.23
N PRO A 63 7.98 11.73 3.32
CA PRO A 63 8.28 11.37 4.72
C PRO A 63 7.47 10.14 5.18
N LYS A 64 7.78 9.64 6.37
CA LYS A 64 6.96 8.61 7.02
C LYS A 64 5.51 9.07 7.13
N SER A 65 4.59 8.15 6.82
CA SER A 65 3.15 8.41 6.88
C SER A 65 2.43 7.26 7.57
N VAL A 66 1.26 7.57 8.12
CA VAL A 66 0.29 6.57 8.57
C VAL A 66 -0.57 6.13 7.38
N VAL A 67 -0.79 4.83 7.24
CA VAL A 67 -1.56 4.21 6.16
C VAL A 67 -2.64 3.31 6.75
N LEU A 68 -3.87 3.43 6.26
CA LEU A 68 -4.90 2.42 6.46
C LEU A 68 -4.79 1.37 5.35
N VAL A 69 -4.64 0.12 5.76
CA VAL A 69 -4.56 -1.04 4.86
C VAL A 69 -5.86 -1.82 4.99
N TYR A 70 -6.49 -2.13 3.87
CA TYR A 70 -7.57 -3.10 3.78
C TYR A 70 -7.11 -4.32 2.98
N GLN A 71 -7.15 -5.49 3.61
CA GLN A 71 -6.89 -6.79 3.00
C GLN A 71 -8.21 -7.55 2.90
N LYS A 72 -8.65 -7.87 1.69
CA LYS A 72 -9.89 -8.64 1.51
C LYS A 72 -9.60 -10.12 1.74
N PHE A 73 -10.10 -10.65 2.85
CA PHE A 73 -10.19 -12.10 3.07
C PHE A 73 -11.20 -12.74 2.11
N LEU A 74 -10.86 -13.93 1.60
CA LEU A 74 -11.75 -14.79 0.83
C LEU A 74 -12.72 -15.54 1.74
#